data_AF-A0A1D6IYL2-F1
#
_entry.id   AF-A0A1D6IYL2-F1
#
_cell.length_a   1.000
_cell.length_b   1.000
_cell.length_c   1.000
_cell.angle_alpha   90.00
_cell.angle_beta   90.00
_cell.angle_gamma   90.00
#
_symmetry.space_group_name_H-M   'P 1'
#
loop_
_entity.id
_entity.type
_entity.pdbx_description
1 polymer ?
#
loop_
_entity_poly.entity_id
_entity_poly.type
_entity_poly.pdbx_seq_one_letter_code
_entity_poly.pdbx_strand_id
1 'polypeptide(L)'
;MLMASMSDSETTNRGSMWELDQNLDQPMDEEASQLKNMYKEKKFSSILLLRLAFQSLGVVFGDLGTSPLYVFYNIFPHGVDEDEDVIGALSLIIYTLTLIPLMKYVFVVLRANDNGQGGTFALYSLLCRHAKVSTIPNQHKTDEELTTYSRQTYEENSLAAKVKKWLEGHAYKKNCLLILVLIGTCTAIGDGILTPAISVLSAAGGIRVQNQNMSTDVVVIVAVFILIGLFCMQHYGTDKVGWLFAPLVLLWFILIGSVGLVNIRKYNSSVLKAYNPVYIFRYFRRGKSEIWTSLGGVMLSITGTEALYADLCHFPVLAIQFAFTLVVFPCLLLAYTGQAAYIIDNKDHVVDAFYRSIPEAIYWPAFIIATLAAVVASQATISATYSIIKQALALGCFPRVNVVHTSKKFLGQIYIPDINWVLMILCIAVTAGFKNQSQIGNAYGHSTNIDAYKCASTLTLMHMYYLYEQSSQVSHGRVPLKE
;
A
#
# COMPACT_ATOMS: atom_id res chain seq x y z
N MET A 1 -11.07 -55.02 39.98
CA MET A 1 -11.78 -53.73 39.80
C MET A 1 -10.72 -52.65 39.85
N LEU A 2 -10.69 -51.76 38.84
CA LEU A 2 -9.69 -50.70 38.56
C LEU A 2 -8.36 -51.15 37.90
N MET A 3 -8.38 -51.23 36.56
CA MET A 3 -7.27 -50.80 35.70
C MET A 3 -7.75 -50.77 34.24
N ALA A 4 -8.50 -49.74 33.86
CA ALA A 4 -8.82 -49.41 32.48
C ALA A 4 -9.40 -47.99 32.40
N SER A 5 -8.55 -46.95 32.34
CA SER A 5 -8.90 -45.63 31.79
C SER A 5 -7.69 -44.69 31.87
N MET A 6 -6.71 -44.80 30.98
CA MET A 6 -5.65 -43.77 30.88
C MET A 6 -4.88 -43.77 29.55
N SER A 7 -5.55 -44.05 28.41
CA SER A 7 -4.88 -44.03 27.10
C SER A 7 -5.58 -43.28 25.96
N ASP A 8 -6.74 -42.65 26.17
CA ASP A 8 -7.52 -42.04 25.07
C ASP A 8 -7.47 -40.50 25.00
N SER A 9 -6.78 -39.82 25.93
CA SER A 9 -6.70 -38.34 25.96
C SER A 9 -5.47 -37.74 25.29
N GLU A 10 -4.42 -38.52 24.99
CA GLU A 10 -3.21 -38.00 24.31
C GLU A 10 -3.26 -38.14 22.79
N THR A 11 -4.02 -39.10 22.26
CA THR A 11 -4.19 -39.34 20.82
C THR A 11 -5.12 -38.32 20.16
N THR A 12 -6.16 -37.86 20.87
CA THR A 12 -7.10 -36.83 20.41
C THR A 12 -6.46 -35.43 20.30
N ASN A 13 -5.53 -35.09 21.19
CA ASN A 13 -4.84 -33.79 21.17
C ASN A 13 -3.72 -33.71 20.12
N ARG A 14 -3.12 -34.86 19.75
CA ARG A 14 -2.26 -34.94 18.56
C ARG A 14 -3.08 -34.84 17.27
N GLY A 15 -4.24 -35.49 17.19
CA GLY A 15 -5.13 -35.38 16.03
C GLY A 15 -5.57 -33.94 15.75
N SER A 16 -5.98 -33.20 16.79
CA SER A 16 -6.39 -31.79 16.63
C SER A 16 -5.22 -30.87 16.29
N MET A 17 -4.01 -31.13 16.79
CA MET A 17 -2.82 -30.34 16.48
C MET A 17 -2.31 -30.60 15.06
N TRP A 18 -2.43 -31.84 14.56
CA TRP A 18 -2.16 -32.20 13.17
C TRP A 18 -3.23 -31.64 12.22
N GLU A 19 -4.51 -31.62 12.60
CA GLU A 19 -5.59 -30.97 11.83
C GLU A 19 -5.46 -29.44 11.84
N LEU A 20 -4.88 -28.84 12.89
CA LEU A 20 -4.55 -27.41 12.94
C LEU A 20 -3.37 -27.07 12.03
N ASP A 21 -2.29 -27.85 12.06
CA ASP A 21 -1.16 -27.70 11.11
C ASP A 21 -1.67 -27.86 9.67
N GLN A 22 -2.53 -28.84 9.40
CA GLN A 22 -3.09 -29.08 8.06
C GLN A 22 -4.06 -27.98 7.57
N ASN A 23 -4.73 -27.27 8.48
CA ASN A 23 -5.56 -26.09 8.16
C ASN A 23 -4.74 -24.80 8.03
N LEU A 24 -3.57 -24.71 8.68
CA LEU A 24 -2.58 -23.64 8.47
C LEU A 24 -1.81 -23.84 7.16
N ASP A 25 -1.66 -25.10 6.73
CA ASP A 25 -0.90 -25.56 5.56
C ASP A 25 -1.71 -25.60 4.24
N GLN A 26 -2.92 -25.04 4.20
CA GLN A 26 -3.65 -24.93 2.92
C GLN A 26 -2.79 -24.15 1.91
N PRO A 27 -2.40 -24.76 0.78
CA PRO A 27 -1.39 -24.18 -0.07
C PRO A 27 -1.95 -22.94 -0.77
N MET A 28 -1.21 -21.84 -0.70
CA MET A 28 -1.47 -20.59 -1.44
C MET A 28 -1.73 -20.83 -2.94
N ASP A 29 -1.29 -21.96 -3.51
CA ASP A 29 -1.56 -22.39 -4.88
C ASP A 29 -2.94 -22.98 -5.13
N GLU A 30 -3.56 -23.66 -4.15
CA GLU A 30 -4.96 -24.09 -4.26
C GLU A 30 -5.89 -22.86 -4.23
N GLU A 31 -5.54 -21.85 -3.43
CA GLU A 31 -6.23 -20.55 -3.38
C GLU A 31 -6.12 -19.81 -4.74
N ALA A 32 -4.91 -19.72 -5.30
CA ALA A 32 -4.66 -19.07 -6.58
C ALA A 32 -5.29 -19.84 -7.75
N SER A 33 -5.29 -21.18 -7.72
CA SER A 33 -5.87 -22.01 -8.78
C SER A 33 -7.39 -22.03 -8.78
N GLN A 34 -8.06 -21.98 -7.62
CA GLN A 34 -9.53 -21.81 -7.56
C GLN A 34 -9.98 -20.43 -8.07
N LEU A 35 -9.28 -19.36 -7.69
CA LEU A 35 -9.51 -18.02 -8.26
C LEU A 35 -9.25 -18.03 -9.78
N LYS A 36 -8.11 -18.58 -10.22
CA LYS A 36 -7.75 -18.71 -11.64
C LYS A 36 -8.78 -19.51 -12.44
N ASN A 37 -9.36 -20.56 -11.87
CA ASN A 37 -10.41 -21.35 -12.52
C ASN A 37 -11.74 -20.56 -12.61
N MET A 38 -12.09 -19.76 -11.60
CA MET A 38 -13.19 -18.79 -11.72
C MET A 38 -12.92 -17.68 -12.77
N TYR A 39 -11.66 -17.28 -12.94
CA TYR A 39 -11.24 -16.23 -13.89
C TYR A 39 -11.11 -16.73 -15.33
N LYS A 40 -10.72 -17.99 -15.54
CA LYS A 40 -10.47 -18.57 -16.87
C LYS A 40 -11.76 -18.88 -17.64
N GLU A 41 -12.89 -19.03 -16.96
CA GLU A 41 -14.18 -19.37 -17.58
C GLU A 41 -15.01 -18.18 -18.09
N LYS A 42 -14.71 -16.93 -17.70
CA LYS A 42 -15.48 -15.76 -18.16
C LYS A 42 -14.73 -14.93 -19.19
N LYS A 43 -15.14 -15.05 -20.46
CA LYS A 43 -14.95 -14.01 -21.49
C LYS A 43 -15.29 -12.65 -20.86
N PHE A 44 -14.30 -11.77 -20.65
CA PHE A 44 -14.50 -10.50 -19.94
C PHE A 44 -15.61 -9.69 -20.61
N SER A 45 -16.76 -9.57 -19.95
CA SER A 45 -17.74 -8.55 -20.29
C SER A 45 -17.23 -7.21 -19.77
N SER A 46 -17.19 -6.16 -20.59
CA SER A 46 -16.69 -4.83 -20.22
C SER A 46 -17.34 -4.28 -18.94
N ILE A 47 -18.58 -4.69 -18.65
CA ILE A 47 -19.33 -4.34 -17.44
C ILE A 47 -18.71 -4.95 -16.18
N LEU A 48 -18.22 -6.19 -16.25
CA LEU A 48 -17.56 -6.85 -15.13
C LEU A 48 -16.23 -6.16 -14.80
N LEU A 49 -15.48 -5.76 -15.83
CA LEU A 49 -14.23 -5.02 -15.66
C LEU A 49 -14.47 -3.67 -14.96
N LEU A 50 -15.50 -2.92 -15.39
CA LEU A 50 -15.86 -1.65 -14.78
C LEU A 50 -16.29 -1.82 -13.32
N ARG A 51 -17.04 -2.89 -13.01
CA ARG A 51 -17.44 -3.21 -11.63
C ARG A 51 -16.24 -3.53 -10.75
N LEU A 52 -15.27 -4.30 -11.26
CA LEU A 52 -14.03 -4.61 -10.54
C LEU A 52 -13.16 -3.37 -10.36
N ALA A 53 -13.09 -2.50 -11.37
CA ALA A 53 -12.39 -1.21 -11.28
C ALA A 53 -13.01 -0.35 -10.18
N PHE A 54 -14.34 -0.26 -10.13
CA PHE A 54 -15.04 0.44 -9.06
C PHE A 54 -14.76 -0.16 -7.67
N GLN A 55 -14.79 -1.49 -7.53
CA GLN A 55 -14.47 -2.14 -6.26
C GLN A 55 -13.01 -1.90 -5.82
N SER A 56 -12.08 -1.85 -6.76
CA SER A 56 -10.66 -1.58 -6.47
C SER A 56 -10.42 -0.19 -5.87
N LEU A 57 -11.28 0.80 -6.17
CA LEU A 57 -11.20 2.15 -5.57
C LEU A 57 -11.19 2.12 -4.05
N GLY A 58 -12.10 1.34 -3.45
CA GLY A 58 -12.27 1.31 -2.00
C GLY A 58 -11.16 0.58 -1.25
N VAL A 59 -10.60 -0.45 -1.86
CA VAL A 59 -9.60 -1.32 -1.20
C VAL A 59 -8.19 -0.80 -1.42
N VAL A 60 -7.88 -0.38 -2.65
CA VAL A 60 -6.49 -0.21 -3.09
C VAL A 60 -6.02 1.25 -3.01
N PHE A 61 -6.93 2.21 -3.23
CA PHE A 61 -6.57 3.61 -3.41
C PHE A 61 -6.93 4.52 -2.23
N GLY A 62 -7.39 3.94 -1.12
CA GLY A 62 -7.72 4.71 0.09
C GLY A 62 -6.53 5.46 0.65
N ASP A 63 -5.40 4.77 0.84
CA ASP A 63 -4.16 5.33 1.43
C ASP A 63 -3.57 6.46 0.56
N LEU A 64 -3.39 6.20 -0.73
CA LEU A 64 -2.95 7.22 -1.69
C LEU A 64 -3.93 8.40 -1.78
N GLY A 65 -5.22 8.14 -1.59
CA GLY A 65 -6.28 9.14 -1.68
C GLY A 65 -6.32 10.11 -0.50
N THR A 66 -5.81 9.74 0.67
CA THR A 66 -5.86 10.58 1.88
C THR A 66 -4.63 11.47 2.06
N SER A 67 -3.54 11.23 1.32
CA SER A 67 -2.33 12.05 1.31
C SER A 67 -2.54 13.57 1.16
N PRO A 68 -3.50 14.07 0.35
CA PRO A 68 -3.75 15.51 0.26
C PRO A 68 -4.14 16.17 1.59
N LEU A 69 -4.55 15.42 2.62
CA LEU A 69 -4.85 15.94 3.95
C LEU A 69 -3.62 16.45 4.69
N TYR A 70 -2.42 15.96 4.37
CA TYR A 70 -1.21 16.21 5.17
C TYR A 70 0.04 16.59 4.37
N VAL A 71 0.08 16.41 3.05
CA VAL A 71 1.30 16.66 2.25
C VAL A 71 1.80 18.11 2.32
N PHE A 72 0.98 19.12 1.98
CA PHE A 72 1.47 20.52 1.95
C PHE A 72 1.88 21.04 3.33
N TYR A 73 1.17 20.63 4.37
CA TYR A 73 1.54 20.95 5.75
C TYR A 73 2.92 20.37 6.13
N ASN A 74 3.25 19.17 5.66
CA ASN A 74 4.56 18.56 5.91
C ASN A 74 5.69 19.13 5.04
N ILE A 75 5.37 19.66 3.86
CA ILE A 75 6.36 20.34 3.00
C ILE A 75 6.74 21.70 3.60
N PHE A 76 5.76 22.43 4.14
CA PHE A 76 5.92 23.80 4.62
C PHE A 76 5.44 23.96 6.09
N PRO A 77 6.06 23.28 7.06
CA PRO A 77 5.58 23.28 8.45
C PRO A 77 5.68 24.66 9.14
N HIS A 78 6.54 25.55 8.62
CA HIS A 78 6.76 26.89 9.14
C HIS A 78 6.09 28.00 8.30
N GLY A 79 5.28 27.62 7.30
CA GLY A 79 4.68 28.56 6.35
C GLY A 79 5.45 28.63 5.03
N VAL A 80 5.01 29.55 4.16
CA VAL A 80 5.55 29.76 2.82
C VAL A 80 6.04 31.20 2.70
N ASP A 81 7.30 31.38 2.33
CA ASP A 81 7.89 32.70 2.08
C ASP A 81 7.53 33.19 0.67
N GLU A 82 7.79 32.37 -0.35
CA GLU A 82 7.62 32.76 -1.74
C GLU A 82 6.67 31.85 -2.54
N ASP A 83 5.87 32.45 -3.43
CA ASP A 83 4.88 31.77 -4.28
C ASP A 83 5.55 30.71 -5.18
N GLU A 84 6.75 31.02 -5.65
CA GLU A 84 7.52 30.12 -6.52
C GLU A 84 7.92 28.82 -5.81
N ASP A 85 8.02 28.82 -4.47
CA ASP A 85 8.32 27.61 -3.70
C ASP A 85 7.12 26.67 -3.69
N VAL A 86 5.89 27.20 -3.59
CA VAL A 86 4.65 26.41 -3.71
C VAL A 86 4.52 25.81 -5.11
N ILE A 87 4.81 26.59 -6.15
CA ILE A 87 4.79 26.11 -7.54
C ILE A 87 5.86 25.03 -7.76
N GLY A 88 7.05 25.21 -7.18
CA GLY A 88 8.15 24.25 -7.23
C GLY A 88 7.82 22.93 -6.54
N ALA A 89 7.29 23.00 -5.31
CA ALA A 89 6.83 21.84 -4.55
C ALA A 89 5.65 21.12 -5.24
N LEU A 90 4.68 21.87 -5.78
CA LEU A 90 3.60 21.30 -6.58
C LEU A 90 4.14 20.57 -7.82
N SER A 91 5.13 21.17 -8.51
CA SER A 91 5.78 20.53 -9.66
C SER A 91 6.41 19.20 -9.25
N LEU A 92 7.14 19.18 -8.12
CA LEU A 92 7.69 17.96 -7.55
C LEU A 92 6.63 16.90 -7.28
N ILE A 93 5.50 17.26 -6.66
CA ILE A 93 4.39 16.33 -6.39
C ILE A 93 3.83 15.76 -7.70
N ILE A 94 3.53 16.61 -8.69
CA ILE A 94 2.96 16.19 -9.99
C ILE A 94 3.87 15.18 -10.68
N TYR A 95 5.16 15.47 -10.77
CA TYR A 95 6.13 14.58 -11.42
C TYR A 95 6.39 13.31 -10.60
N THR A 96 6.38 13.39 -9.28
CA THR A 96 6.53 12.23 -8.40
C THR A 96 5.33 11.28 -8.56
N LEU A 97 4.10 11.78 -8.55
CA LEU A 97 2.87 11.01 -8.84
C LEU A 97 2.86 10.42 -10.26
N THR A 98 3.36 11.16 -11.25
CA THR A 98 3.39 10.69 -12.64
C THR A 98 4.45 9.60 -12.84
N LEU A 99 5.63 9.74 -12.24
CA LEU A 99 6.73 8.79 -12.44
C LEU A 99 6.58 7.53 -11.59
N ILE A 100 6.15 7.67 -10.33
CA ILE A 100 6.12 6.56 -9.38
C ILE A 100 4.80 5.78 -9.49
N PRO A 101 3.65 6.26 -9.00
CA PRO A 101 2.44 5.45 -9.06
C PRO A 101 1.94 5.22 -10.50
N LEU A 102 1.91 6.24 -11.37
CA LEU A 102 1.39 6.06 -12.73
C LEU A 102 2.35 5.25 -13.63
N MET A 103 3.55 5.77 -13.92
CA MET A 103 4.44 5.15 -14.89
C MET A 103 5.05 3.85 -14.35
N LYS A 104 5.71 3.90 -13.19
CA LYS A 104 6.37 2.73 -12.62
C LYS A 104 5.34 1.70 -12.15
N TYR A 105 4.43 2.05 -11.24
CA TYR A 105 3.60 1.02 -10.63
C TYR A 105 2.52 0.52 -11.57
N VAL A 106 1.66 1.42 -12.04
CA VAL A 106 0.45 1.06 -12.80
C VAL A 106 0.78 0.47 -14.17
N PHE A 107 1.78 0.99 -14.88
CA PHE A 107 2.13 0.48 -16.22
C PHE A 107 3.19 -0.62 -16.24
N VAL A 108 4.20 -0.57 -15.35
CA VAL A 108 5.31 -1.53 -15.37
C VAL A 108 5.14 -2.60 -14.31
N VAL A 109 5.06 -2.23 -13.03
CA VAL A 109 5.10 -3.17 -11.90
C VAL A 109 3.85 -4.06 -11.86
N LEU A 110 2.64 -3.52 -12.10
CA LEU A 110 1.42 -4.35 -12.07
C LEU A 110 1.45 -5.51 -13.11
N ARG A 111 2.25 -5.41 -14.17
CA ARG A 111 2.40 -6.47 -15.18
C ARG A 111 3.24 -7.66 -14.68
N ALA A 112 4.07 -7.45 -13.67
CA ALA A 112 4.86 -8.50 -13.04
C ALA A 112 4.15 -8.96 -11.76
N ASN A 113 3.28 -9.96 -11.93
CA ASN A 113 2.56 -10.64 -10.86
C ASN A 113 2.80 -12.15 -10.97
N ASP A 114 2.73 -12.85 -9.83
CA ASP A 114 2.79 -14.30 -9.78
C ASP A 114 1.38 -14.88 -9.63
N ASN A 115 0.81 -15.43 -10.71
CA ASN A 115 -0.53 -16.03 -10.69
C ASN A 115 -1.62 -15.13 -10.08
N GLY A 116 -1.47 -13.81 -10.18
CA GLY A 116 -2.38 -12.82 -9.61
C GLY A 116 -1.96 -12.25 -8.25
N GLN A 117 -0.96 -12.79 -7.56
CA GLN A 117 -0.42 -12.21 -6.33
C GLN A 117 0.65 -11.15 -6.64
N GLY A 118 0.56 -10.00 -5.99
CA GLY A 118 1.55 -8.93 -6.01
C GLY A 118 2.16 -8.69 -4.62
N GLY A 119 3.11 -7.77 -4.54
CA GLY A 119 3.87 -7.49 -3.31
C GLY A 119 5.31 -7.99 -3.36
N THR A 120 6.20 -7.26 -2.68
CA THR A 120 7.64 -7.57 -2.57
C THR A 120 7.90 -8.96 -2.03
N PHE A 121 7.07 -9.41 -1.09
CA PHE A 121 7.21 -10.69 -0.44
C PHE A 121 6.66 -11.86 -1.27
N ALA A 122 5.60 -11.62 -2.08
CA ALA A 122 5.10 -12.59 -3.05
C ALA A 122 6.16 -12.88 -4.14
N LEU A 123 6.80 -11.84 -4.68
CA LEU A 123 7.94 -11.98 -5.59
C LEU A 123 9.10 -12.76 -4.97
N TYR A 124 9.41 -12.52 -3.70
CA TYR A 124 10.47 -13.23 -3.00
C TYR A 124 10.14 -14.71 -2.78
N SER A 125 8.90 -15.03 -2.41
CA SER A 125 8.41 -16.40 -2.26
C SER A 125 8.51 -17.16 -3.59
N LEU A 126 8.07 -16.55 -4.69
CA LEU A 126 8.21 -17.14 -6.03
C LEU A 126 9.67 -17.34 -6.41
N LEU A 127 10.54 -16.38 -6.11
CA LEU A 127 11.98 -16.51 -6.38
C LEU A 127 12.59 -17.67 -5.59
N CYS A 128 12.22 -17.84 -4.33
CA CYS A 128 12.68 -18.98 -3.50
C CYS A 128 12.16 -20.32 -4.00
N ARG A 129 10.98 -20.34 -4.63
CA ARG A 129 10.37 -21.55 -5.21
C ARG A 129 11.01 -21.99 -6.53
N HIS A 130 11.44 -21.05 -7.38
CA HIS A 130 11.96 -21.34 -8.74
C HIS A 130 13.49 -21.24 -8.87
N ALA A 131 14.14 -20.46 -8.02
CA ALA A 131 15.59 -20.46 -7.84
C ALA A 131 15.85 -21.03 -6.44
N LYS A 132 16.77 -21.99 -6.27
CA LYS A 132 17.06 -22.63 -4.97
C LYS A 132 17.76 -21.66 -4.02
N VAL A 133 17.09 -20.56 -3.68
CA VAL A 133 17.60 -19.36 -3.01
C VAL A 133 17.15 -19.34 -1.55
N SER A 134 16.25 -20.25 -1.15
CA SER A 134 15.85 -20.45 0.25
C SER A 134 17.08 -20.68 1.14
N THR A 135 17.38 -19.70 1.98
CA THR A 135 18.38 -19.81 3.06
C THR A 135 17.77 -20.34 4.36
N ILE A 136 16.44 -20.28 4.49
CA ILE A 136 15.67 -20.92 5.55
C ILE A 136 15.03 -22.19 4.95
N PRO A 137 15.24 -23.38 5.53
CA PRO A 137 14.69 -24.62 5.00
C PRO A 137 13.19 -24.63 5.26
N ASN A 138 12.39 -24.26 4.26
CA ASN A 138 10.94 -24.47 4.30
C ASN A 138 10.50 -25.25 3.07
N GLN A 139 11.00 -26.48 2.94
CA GLN A 139 10.50 -27.42 1.94
C GLN A 139 9.11 -27.89 2.37
N HIS A 140 8.07 -27.19 1.91
CA HIS A 140 6.74 -27.79 1.85
C HIS A 140 6.78 -28.98 0.89
N LYS A 141 6.11 -30.09 1.24
CA LYS A 141 6.02 -31.30 0.38
C LYS A 141 5.49 -31.00 -1.03
N THR A 142 4.67 -29.95 -1.18
CA THR A 142 4.14 -29.47 -2.47
C THR A 142 5.23 -28.87 -3.38
N ASP A 143 6.25 -28.23 -2.81
CA ASP A 143 7.40 -27.71 -3.58
C ASP A 143 8.34 -28.84 -4.04
N GLU A 144 8.33 -29.97 -3.34
CA GLU A 144 9.02 -31.19 -3.77
C GLU A 144 8.33 -31.78 -5.03
N GLU A 145 7.00 -31.76 -5.10
CA GLU A 145 6.26 -32.23 -6.28
C GLU A 145 6.40 -31.32 -7.51
N LEU A 146 6.43 -29.99 -7.33
CA LEU A 146 6.70 -29.05 -8.44
C LEU A 146 8.16 -29.06 -8.91
N THR A 147 9.12 -29.27 -8.01
CA THR A 147 10.53 -29.45 -8.42
C THR A 147 10.76 -30.80 -9.10
N THR A 148 9.96 -31.83 -8.77
CA THR A 148 10.00 -33.15 -9.42
C THR A 148 9.41 -33.11 -10.84
N TYR A 149 8.38 -32.29 -11.07
CA TYR A 149 7.79 -32.09 -12.41
C TYR A 149 8.49 -31.00 -13.25
N SER A 150 9.05 -29.95 -12.64
CA SER A 150 9.77 -28.86 -13.33
C SER A 150 11.22 -29.23 -13.62
N ARG A 151 11.41 -30.31 -14.38
CA ARG A 151 12.70 -30.61 -15.02
C ARG A 151 12.76 -29.86 -16.35
N GLN A 152 12.56 -28.54 -16.33
CA GLN A 152 12.72 -27.70 -17.52
C GLN A 152 14.21 -27.50 -17.82
N THR A 153 14.66 -28.03 -18.97
CA THR A 153 15.97 -27.76 -19.57
C THR A 153 16.03 -26.29 -20.00
N TYR A 154 16.78 -25.48 -19.26
CA TYR A 154 17.05 -24.08 -19.60
C TYR A 154 17.99 -23.99 -20.80
N GLU A 155 17.78 -23.04 -21.71
CA GLU A 155 18.85 -22.62 -22.63
C GLU A 155 20.00 -21.99 -21.83
N GLU A 156 21.20 -22.56 -21.93
CA GLU A 156 22.37 -22.24 -21.09
C GLU A 156 22.86 -20.78 -21.15
N ASN A 157 22.41 -19.99 -22.15
CA ASN A 157 22.92 -18.66 -22.45
C ASN A 157 21.99 -17.48 -22.10
N SER A 158 20.80 -17.73 -21.54
CA SER A 158 19.88 -16.64 -21.16
C SER A 158 20.42 -15.79 -19.99
N LEU A 159 20.14 -14.48 -20.03
CA LEU A 159 20.41 -13.54 -18.93
C LEU A 159 19.80 -14.02 -17.61
N ALA A 160 18.63 -14.66 -17.65
CA ALA A 160 17.98 -15.24 -16.48
C ALA A 160 18.79 -16.38 -15.85
N ALA A 161 19.36 -17.26 -16.69
CA ALA A 161 20.20 -18.37 -16.25
C ALA A 161 21.54 -17.86 -15.68
N LYS A 162 22.12 -16.79 -16.24
CA LYS A 162 23.31 -16.13 -15.70
C LYS A 162 23.05 -15.51 -14.33
N VAL A 163 21.93 -14.82 -14.17
CA VAL A 163 21.54 -14.20 -12.90
C VAL A 163 21.22 -15.26 -11.83
N LYS A 164 20.49 -16.33 -12.19
CA LYS A 164 20.24 -17.48 -11.32
C LYS A 164 21.55 -18.11 -10.84
N LYS A 165 22.49 -18.42 -11.75
CA LYS A 165 23.83 -18.93 -11.41
C LYS A 165 24.62 -17.96 -10.52
N TRP A 166 24.51 -16.65 -10.77
CA TRP A 166 25.20 -15.63 -9.97
C TRP A 166 24.67 -15.55 -8.53
N LEU A 167 23.35 -15.69 -8.34
CA LEU A 167 22.67 -15.69 -7.04
C LEU A 167 22.85 -17.01 -6.29
N GLU A 168 22.82 -18.15 -6.99
CA GLU A 168 23.05 -19.48 -6.43
C GLU A 168 24.51 -19.71 -6.03
N GLY A 169 25.45 -19.02 -6.69
CA GLY A 169 26.87 -19.26 -6.51
C GLY A 169 27.46 -18.88 -5.15
N HIS A 170 26.83 -18.01 -4.35
CA HIS A 170 27.38 -17.57 -3.05
C HIS A 170 26.28 -17.37 -1.99
N ALA A 171 26.42 -18.03 -0.84
CA ALA A 171 25.50 -17.91 0.30
C ALA A 171 25.33 -16.47 0.81
N TYR A 172 26.39 -15.65 0.72
CA TYR A 172 26.36 -14.23 1.07
C TYR A 172 25.30 -13.45 0.28
N LYS A 173 25.12 -13.75 -1.02
CA LYS A 173 24.16 -13.04 -1.88
C LYS A 173 22.72 -13.41 -1.55
N LYS A 174 22.47 -14.67 -1.20
CA LYS A 174 21.16 -15.15 -0.71
C LYS A 174 20.79 -14.48 0.62
N ASN A 175 21.74 -14.41 1.56
CA ASN A 175 21.53 -13.72 2.83
C ASN A 175 21.33 -12.21 2.66
N CYS A 176 22.10 -11.57 1.77
CA CYS A 176 21.91 -10.16 1.43
C CYS A 176 20.52 -9.90 0.85
N LEU A 177 20.04 -10.77 -0.05
CA LEU A 177 18.69 -10.68 -0.61
C LEU A 177 17.61 -10.84 0.48
N LEU A 178 17.76 -11.84 1.36
CA LEU A 178 16.83 -12.07 2.47
C LEU A 178 16.78 -10.86 3.43
N ILE A 179 17.92 -10.30 3.80
CA ILE A 179 17.99 -9.10 4.65
C ILE A 179 17.27 -7.93 3.97
N LEU A 180 17.47 -7.75 2.67
CA LEU A 180 16.82 -6.68 1.91
C LEU A 180 15.29 -6.86 1.92
N VAL A 181 14.80 -8.08 1.67
CA VAL A 181 13.36 -8.38 1.71
C VAL A 181 12.80 -8.17 3.12
N LEU A 182 13.52 -8.60 4.16
CA LEU A 182 13.10 -8.41 5.54
C LEU A 182 13.00 -6.93 5.93
N ILE A 183 13.97 -6.11 5.52
CA ILE A 183 13.89 -4.64 5.69
C ILE A 183 12.63 -4.11 5.00
N GLY A 184 12.33 -4.59 3.78
CA GLY A 184 11.12 -4.21 3.07
C GLY A 184 9.83 -4.59 3.81
N THR A 185 9.76 -5.81 4.33
CA THR A 185 8.64 -6.28 5.14
C THR A 185 8.45 -5.42 6.40
N CYS A 186 9.53 -5.13 7.13
CA CYS A 186 9.49 -4.33 8.35
C CYS A 186 8.94 -2.92 8.12
N THR A 187 9.39 -2.25 7.06
CA THR A 187 8.91 -0.90 6.78
C THR A 187 7.45 -0.91 6.30
N ALA A 188 7.01 -1.95 5.57
CA ALA A 188 5.58 -2.11 5.21
C ALA A 188 4.67 -2.34 6.45
N ILE A 189 5.18 -3.07 7.47
CA ILE A 189 4.49 -3.16 8.77
C ILE A 189 4.46 -1.78 9.46
N GLY A 190 5.54 -0.99 9.33
CA GLY A 190 5.61 0.39 9.79
C GLY A 190 4.51 1.28 9.18
N ASP A 191 4.22 1.14 7.90
CA ASP A 191 3.12 1.85 7.23
C ASP A 191 1.75 1.47 7.82
N GLY A 192 1.56 0.22 8.22
CA GLY A 192 0.38 -0.24 8.95
C GLY A 192 0.16 0.45 10.31
N ILE A 193 1.21 1.05 10.89
CA ILE A 193 1.15 1.83 12.14
C ILE A 193 1.02 3.33 11.83
N LEU A 194 1.81 3.83 10.89
CA LEU A 194 1.90 5.26 10.60
C LEU A 194 0.69 5.78 9.81
N THR A 195 0.14 4.98 8.89
CA THR A 195 -1.00 5.40 8.05
C THR A 195 -2.25 5.70 8.88
N PRO A 196 -2.69 4.82 9.81
CA PRO A 196 -3.85 5.14 10.64
C PRO A 196 -3.61 6.34 11.54
N ALA A 197 -2.42 6.45 12.13
CA ALA A 197 -2.06 7.57 13.00
C ALA A 197 -2.11 8.91 12.24
N ILE A 198 -1.43 9.02 11.10
CA ILE A 198 -1.38 10.29 10.35
C ILE A 198 -2.72 10.59 9.68
N SER A 199 -3.36 9.63 9.02
CA SER A 199 -4.60 9.88 8.26
C SER A 199 -5.75 10.29 9.17
N VAL A 200 -5.94 9.58 10.29
CA VAL A 200 -7.03 9.88 11.25
C VAL A 200 -6.76 11.19 11.99
N LEU A 201 -5.52 11.44 12.41
CA LEU A 201 -5.17 12.72 13.06
C LEU A 201 -5.36 13.90 12.10
N SER A 202 -4.93 13.76 10.85
CA SER A 202 -5.12 14.78 9.80
C SER A 202 -6.60 15.03 9.54
N ALA A 203 -7.41 13.97 9.47
CA ALA A 203 -8.85 14.09 9.25
C ALA A 203 -9.58 14.73 10.45
N ALA A 204 -9.17 14.42 11.69
CA ALA A 204 -9.70 15.03 12.89
C ALA A 204 -9.29 16.52 13.02
N GLY A 205 -8.14 16.90 12.44
CA GLY A 205 -7.62 18.27 12.41
C GLY A 205 -8.61 19.31 11.87
N GLY A 206 -9.52 18.90 10.97
CA GLY A 206 -10.56 19.79 10.44
C GLY A 206 -11.47 20.40 11.51
N ILE A 207 -11.60 19.82 12.70
CA ILE A 207 -12.43 20.40 13.77
C ILE A 207 -11.85 21.76 14.23
N ARG A 208 -10.53 21.91 14.21
CA ARG A 208 -9.83 23.12 14.68
C ARG A 208 -10.08 24.34 13.80
N VAL A 209 -10.33 24.12 12.51
CA VAL A 209 -10.47 25.22 11.53
C VAL A 209 -11.70 26.08 11.78
N GLN A 210 -12.79 25.47 12.24
CA GLN A 210 -14.03 26.19 12.58
C GLN A 210 -14.01 26.77 14.00
N ASN A 211 -13.20 26.21 14.90
CA ASN A 211 -13.11 26.62 16.29
C ASN A 211 -11.64 26.91 16.68
N GLN A 212 -11.16 28.12 16.37
CA GLN A 212 -9.77 28.53 16.64
C GLN A 212 -9.37 28.47 18.12
N ASN A 213 -10.34 28.45 19.04
CA ASN A 213 -10.13 28.34 20.49
C ASN A 213 -9.92 26.89 20.99
N MET A 214 -10.08 25.88 20.13
CA MET A 214 -9.84 24.49 20.52
C MET A 214 -8.36 24.15 20.57
N SER A 215 -7.92 23.57 21.68
CA SER A 215 -6.54 23.10 21.83
C SER A 215 -6.27 21.87 20.95
N THR A 216 -5.03 21.73 20.49
CA THR A 216 -4.55 20.56 19.74
C THR A 216 -4.82 19.25 20.48
N ASP A 217 -4.83 19.28 21.82
CA ASP A 217 -5.12 18.11 22.64
C ASP A 217 -6.51 17.53 22.38
N VAL A 218 -7.52 18.36 22.10
CA VAL A 218 -8.87 17.87 21.80
C VAL A 218 -8.90 17.13 20.46
N VAL A 219 -8.16 17.61 19.46
CA VAL A 219 -8.03 16.94 18.16
C VAL A 219 -7.41 15.54 18.32
N VAL A 220 -6.34 15.45 19.12
CA VAL A 220 -5.68 14.17 19.43
C VAL A 220 -6.63 13.21 20.13
N ILE A 221 -7.41 13.69 21.12
CA ILE A 221 -8.41 12.87 21.82
C ILE A 221 -9.46 12.32 20.84
N VAL A 222 -10.00 13.16 19.96
CA VAL A 222 -10.97 12.74 18.94
C VAL A 222 -10.35 11.70 18.00
N ALA A 223 -9.11 11.91 17.54
CA ALA A 223 -8.41 10.95 16.70
C ALA A 223 -8.21 9.60 17.40
N VAL A 224 -7.84 9.61 18.69
CA VAL A 224 -7.70 8.38 19.50
C VAL A 224 -9.03 7.63 19.63
N PHE A 225 -10.16 8.33 19.84
CA PHE A 225 -11.47 7.68 19.85
C PHE A 225 -11.82 7.02 18.52
N ILE A 226 -11.52 7.69 17.40
CA ILE A 226 -11.73 7.13 16.05
C ILE A 226 -10.83 5.89 15.85
N LEU A 227 -9.57 5.94 16.28
CA LEU A 227 -8.65 4.79 16.20
C LEU A 227 -9.12 3.62 17.05
N ILE A 228 -9.57 3.85 18.28
CA ILE A 228 -10.13 2.78 19.12
C ILE A 228 -11.35 2.15 18.43
N GLY A 229 -12.27 2.98 17.92
CA GLY A 229 -13.43 2.50 17.16
C GLY A 229 -13.04 1.66 15.95
N LEU A 230 -12.05 2.12 15.17
CA LEU A 230 -11.48 1.42 14.02
C LEU A 230 -10.93 0.04 14.44
N PHE A 231 -10.03 0.00 15.43
CA PHE A 231 -9.37 -1.23 15.85
C PHE A 231 -10.31 -2.23 16.53
N CYS A 232 -11.32 -1.74 17.27
CA CYS A 232 -12.38 -2.58 17.82
C CYS A 232 -13.26 -3.19 16.72
N MET A 233 -13.49 -2.49 15.60
CA MET A 233 -14.34 -2.97 14.50
C MET A 233 -13.64 -4.05 13.65
N GLN A 234 -12.33 -4.25 13.75
CA GLN A 234 -11.58 -5.19 12.88
C GLN A 234 -12.10 -6.62 12.92
N HIS A 235 -12.57 -7.08 14.08
CA HIS A 235 -13.03 -8.47 14.24
C HIS A 235 -14.29 -8.80 13.41
N TYR A 236 -15.05 -7.81 12.97
CA TYR A 236 -16.23 -8.03 12.11
C TYR A 236 -15.86 -8.36 10.65
N GLY A 237 -14.58 -8.22 10.29
CA GLY A 237 -14.05 -8.56 8.98
C GLY A 237 -14.40 -7.55 7.88
N THR A 238 -13.57 -7.53 6.83
CA THR A 238 -13.76 -6.68 5.66
C THR A 238 -14.87 -7.16 4.73
N ASP A 239 -15.37 -8.41 4.86
CA ASP A 239 -16.45 -8.97 4.04
C ASP A 239 -17.75 -8.16 4.14
N LYS A 240 -18.13 -7.78 5.36
CA LYS A 240 -19.42 -7.12 5.62
C LYS A 240 -19.41 -5.64 5.27
N VAL A 241 -18.24 -5.00 5.30
CA VAL A 241 -18.10 -3.53 5.17
C VAL A 241 -17.45 -3.14 3.83
N GLY A 242 -16.75 -4.06 3.17
CA GLY A 242 -16.00 -3.81 1.94
C GLY A 242 -16.84 -3.29 0.77
N TRP A 243 -18.13 -3.62 0.71
CA TRP A 243 -19.04 -3.07 -0.30
C TRP A 243 -19.26 -1.55 -0.14
N LEU A 244 -19.16 -1.01 1.07
CA LEU A 244 -19.32 0.42 1.35
C LEU A 244 -18.06 1.23 1.03
N PHE A 245 -16.88 0.59 1.02
CA PHE A 245 -15.60 1.28 0.83
C PHE A 245 -15.47 1.91 -0.55
N ALA A 246 -15.86 1.20 -1.61
CA ALA A 246 -15.76 1.70 -2.98
C ALA A 246 -16.61 2.95 -3.26
N PRO A 247 -17.91 2.99 -2.93
CA PRO A 247 -18.72 4.20 -3.05
C PRO A 247 -18.14 5.39 -2.28
N LEU A 248 -17.65 5.12 -1.07
CA LEU A 248 -17.14 6.15 -0.16
C LEU A 248 -15.87 6.80 -0.70
N VAL A 249 -14.91 5.98 -1.13
CA VAL A 249 -13.65 6.46 -1.69
C VAL A 249 -13.87 7.14 -3.04
N LEU A 250 -14.81 6.66 -3.88
CA LEU A 250 -15.19 7.37 -5.10
C LEU A 250 -15.76 8.77 -4.78
N LEU A 251 -16.67 8.85 -3.81
CA LEU A 251 -17.26 10.11 -3.37
C LEU A 251 -16.17 11.07 -2.87
N TRP A 252 -15.21 10.55 -2.10
CA TRP A 252 -14.04 11.30 -1.65
C TRP A 252 -13.22 11.85 -2.81
N PHE A 253 -12.86 11.02 -3.81
CA PHE A 253 -12.11 11.47 -4.98
C PHE A 253 -12.84 12.54 -5.79
N ILE A 254 -14.15 12.38 -6.00
CA ILE A 254 -14.97 13.39 -6.68
C ILE A 254 -14.99 14.69 -5.88
N LEU A 255 -15.10 14.61 -4.54
CA LEU A 255 -15.11 15.77 -3.66
C LEU A 255 -13.80 16.55 -3.73
N ILE A 256 -12.65 15.90 -3.54
CA ILE A 256 -11.35 16.59 -3.58
C ILE A 256 -11.03 17.12 -4.98
N GLY A 257 -11.41 16.39 -6.04
CA GLY A 257 -11.24 16.83 -7.42
C GLY A 257 -12.10 18.07 -7.74
N SER A 258 -13.34 18.08 -7.26
CA SER A 258 -14.27 19.21 -7.45
C SER A 258 -13.83 20.45 -6.67
N VAL A 259 -13.44 20.30 -5.40
CA VAL A 259 -12.88 21.39 -4.58
C VAL A 259 -11.61 21.93 -5.22
N GLY A 260 -10.71 21.04 -5.67
CA GLY A 260 -9.50 21.42 -6.37
C GLY A 260 -9.79 22.25 -7.63
N LEU A 261 -10.73 21.80 -8.46
CA LEU A 261 -11.13 22.50 -9.68
C LEU A 261 -11.74 23.89 -9.39
N VAL A 262 -12.55 24.02 -8.34
CA VAL A 262 -13.10 25.32 -7.90
C VAL A 262 -11.98 26.24 -7.43
N ASN A 263 -11.02 25.73 -6.68
CA ASN A 263 -9.91 26.53 -6.15
C ASN A 263 -8.98 27.04 -7.25
N ILE A 264 -8.69 26.23 -8.28
CA ILE A 264 -7.91 26.66 -9.45
C ILE A 264 -8.58 27.85 -10.16
N ARG A 265 -9.91 27.86 -10.23
CA ARG A 265 -10.68 28.96 -10.87
C ARG A 265 -10.81 30.19 -9.99
N LYS A 266 -10.92 30.02 -8.67
CA LYS A 266 -11.18 31.10 -7.72
C LYS A 266 -9.91 31.86 -7.32
N TYR A 267 -8.80 31.14 -7.15
CA TYR A 267 -7.52 31.69 -6.70
C TYR A 267 -6.57 31.84 -7.89
N ASN A 268 -5.26 31.68 -7.67
CA ASN A 268 -4.25 31.99 -8.67
C ASN A 268 -4.06 30.87 -9.72
N SER A 269 -4.38 31.16 -10.99
CA SER A 269 -4.12 30.25 -12.13
C SER A 269 -2.62 30.06 -12.45
N SER A 270 -1.72 30.86 -11.85
CA SER A 270 -0.27 30.68 -12.02
C SER A 270 0.23 29.32 -11.55
N VAL A 271 -0.50 28.61 -10.70
CA VAL A 271 -0.15 27.23 -10.28
C VAL A 271 -0.01 26.26 -11.43
N LEU A 272 -0.69 26.50 -12.56
CA LEU A 272 -0.59 25.63 -13.75
C LEU A 272 0.82 25.64 -14.35
N LYS A 273 1.66 26.63 -14.00
CA LYS A 273 3.08 26.63 -14.35
C LYS A 273 3.82 25.42 -13.76
N ALA A 274 3.33 24.83 -12.67
CA ALA A 274 3.94 23.65 -12.02
C ALA A 274 3.99 22.41 -12.93
N TYR A 275 3.19 22.34 -13.99
CA TYR A 275 3.29 21.25 -14.98
C TYR A 275 4.59 21.31 -15.80
N ASN A 276 5.30 22.44 -15.78
CA ASN A 276 6.62 22.55 -16.39
C ASN A 276 7.71 22.10 -15.40
N PRO A 277 8.56 21.10 -15.74
CA PRO A 277 9.54 20.55 -14.81
C PRO A 277 10.68 21.54 -14.49
N VAL A 278 10.80 22.65 -15.24
CA VAL A 278 11.76 23.73 -14.93
C VAL A 278 11.55 24.29 -13.51
N TYR A 279 10.32 24.25 -12.99
CA TYR A 279 10.05 24.72 -11.62
C TYR A 279 10.65 23.81 -10.54
N ILE A 280 10.85 22.52 -10.82
CA ILE A 280 11.60 21.62 -9.93
C ILE A 280 13.05 22.09 -9.83
N PHE A 281 13.70 22.36 -10.97
CA PHE A 281 15.09 22.82 -10.97
C PHE A 281 15.24 24.17 -10.25
N ARG A 282 14.27 25.09 -10.43
CA ARG A 282 14.25 26.36 -9.71
C ARG A 282 14.09 26.16 -8.21
N TYR A 283 13.18 25.27 -7.79
CA TYR A 283 12.96 24.92 -6.39
C TYR A 283 14.25 24.45 -5.72
N PHE A 284 14.96 23.50 -6.33
CA PHE A 284 16.25 23.01 -5.81
C PHE A 284 17.38 24.04 -5.84
N ARG A 285 17.39 24.94 -6.83
CA ARG A 285 18.41 25.99 -6.93
C ARG A 285 18.25 27.05 -5.84
N ARG A 286 17.01 27.29 -5.40
CA ARG A 286 16.68 28.33 -4.42
C ARG A 286 16.75 27.85 -2.98
N GLY A 287 16.24 26.66 -2.73
CA GLY A 287 16.18 26.18 -1.37
C GLY A 287 17.57 25.84 -0.83
N LYS A 288 17.73 26.03 0.47
CA LYS A 288 18.95 25.74 1.23
C LYS A 288 18.83 24.34 1.86
N SER A 289 19.42 24.11 3.03
CA SER A 289 19.37 22.82 3.75
C SER A 289 17.95 22.31 4.03
N GLU A 290 16.94 23.17 4.05
CA GLU A 290 15.53 22.84 4.35
C GLU A 290 14.82 22.08 3.22
N ILE A 291 15.37 22.08 1.99
CA ILE A 291 14.79 21.29 0.88
C ILE A 291 14.70 19.81 1.24
N TRP A 292 15.71 19.27 1.91
CA TRP A 292 15.77 17.84 2.25
C TRP A 292 14.60 17.43 3.15
N THR A 293 14.20 18.28 4.08
CA THR A 293 13.01 18.07 4.92
C THR A 293 11.74 18.17 4.08
N SER A 294 11.64 19.16 3.20
CA SER A 294 10.48 19.34 2.31
C SER A 294 10.28 18.15 1.36
N LEU A 295 11.35 17.46 0.95
CA LEU A 295 11.30 16.28 0.11
C LEU A 295 10.62 15.10 0.84
N GLY A 296 10.81 14.97 2.15
CA GLY A 296 10.07 14.02 2.98
C GLY A 296 8.56 14.25 2.90
N GLY A 297 8.12 15.50 2.96
CA GLY A 297 6.72 15.89 2.76
C GLY A 297 6.19 15.62 1.35
N VAL A 298 7.02 15.76 0.30
CA VAL A 298 6.63 15.38 -1.07
C VAL A 298 6.43 13.87 -1.19
N MET A 299 7.26 13.06 -0.54
CA MET A 299 7.13 11.59 -0.58
C MET A 299 5.85 11.09 0.08
N LEU A 300 5.27 11.85 1.00
CA LEU A 300 3.94 11.57 1.54
C LEU A 300 2.82 11.60 0.49
N SER A 301 3.08 12.13 -0.72
CA SER A 301 2.10 12.09 -1.82
C SER A 301 1.99 10.72 -2.51
N ILE A 302 2.99 9.84 -2.32
CA ILE A 302 3.04 8.50 -2.92
C ILE A 302 2.82 7.38 -1.91
N THR A 303 2.54 7.71 -0.65
CA THR A 303 2.19 6.75 0.40
C THR A 303 0.95 5.96 -0.06
N GLY A 304 1.02 4.63 0.00
CA GLY A 304 -0.02 3.75 -0.53
C GLY A 304 0.23 3.20 -1.94
N THR A 305 1.27 3.64 -2.64
CA THR A 305 1.68 3.01 -3.92
C THR A 305 2.20 1.57 -3.71
N GLU A 306 2.72 1.25 -2.52
CA GLU A 306 3.11 -0.13 -2.18
C GLU A 306 1.91 -1.00 -1.81
N ALA A 307 0.93 -0.46 -1.10
CA ALA A 307 -0.35 -1.13 -0.84
C ALA A 307 -1.04 -1.49 -2.17
N LEU A 308 -0.99 -0.59 -3.16
CA LEU A 308 -1.42 -0.87 -4.54
C LEU A 308 -0.78 -2.12 -5.14
N TYR A 309 0.50 -2.38 -4.85
CA TYR A 309 1.20 -3.56 -5.34
C TYR A 309 0.89 -4.82 -4.51
N ALA A 310 0.77 -4.69 -3.19
CA ALA A 310 0.42 -5.81 -2.31
C ALA A 310 -1.00 -6.33 -2.56
N ASP A 311 -1.96 -5.44 -2.85
CA ASP A 311 -3.38 -5.77 -3.00
C ASP A 311 -3.80 -6.29 -4.39
N LEU A 312 -2.82 -6.51 -5.28
CA LEU A 312 -3.03 -7.11 -6.62
C LEU A 312 -3.77 -8.46 -6.59
N CYS A 313 -3.65 -9.20 -5.47
CA CYS A 313 -4.29 -10.51 -5.28
C CYS A 313 -5.81 -10.49 -5.49
N HIS A 314 -6.45 -9.33 -5.33
CA HIS A 314 -7.91 -9.21 -5.33
C HIS A 314 -8.51 -8.74 -6.65
N PHE A 315 -7.75 -8.05 -7.51
CA PHE A 315 -8.28 -7.37 -8.69
C PHE A 315 -7.41 -7.56 -9.94
N PRO A 316 -8.02 -7.70 -11.13
CA PRO A 316 -7.24 -7.81 -12.36
C PRO A 316 -6.50 -6.50 -12.66
N VAL A 317 -5.28 -6.61 -13.18
CA VAL A 317 -4.40 -5.47 -13.52
C VAL A 317 -5.12 -4.39 -14.33
N LEU A 318 -5.91 -4.77 -15.33
CA LEU A 318 -6.66 -3.84 -16.17
C LEU A 318 -7.68 -3.02 -15.35
N ALA A 319 -8.35 -3.62 -14.37
CA ALA A 319 -9.32 -2.90 -13.53
C ALA A 319 -8.62 -1.82 -12.69
N ILE A 320 -7.47 -2.16 -12.11
CA ILE A 320 -6.64 -1.23 -11.34
C ILE A 320 -6.13 -0.09 -12.24
N GLN A 321 -5.65 -0.40 -13.45
CA GLN A 321 -5.19 0.59 -14.43
C GLN A 321 -6.30 1.58 -14.82
N PHE A 322 -7.51 1.09 -15.10
CA PHE A 322 -8.65 1.94 -15.43
C PHE A 322 -9.07 2.82 -14.24
N ALA A 323 -9.21 2.24 -13.04
CA ALA A 323 -9.59 2.99 -11.85
C ALA A 323 -8.59 4.10 -11.53
N PHE A 324 -7.29 3.78 -11.60
CA PHE A 324 -6.24 4.75 -11.31
C PHE A 324 -6.20 5.89 -12.34
N THR A 325 -6.11 5.54 -13.62
CA THR A 325 -5.86 6.52 -14.70
C THR A 325 -7.06 7.44 -14.93
N LEU A 326 -8.28 6.93 -14.78
CA LEU A 326 -9.50 7.70 -15.08
C LEU A 326 -10.07 8.46 -13.87
N VAL A 327 -9.85 7.98 -12.64
CA VAL A 327 -10.45 8.56 -11.45
C VAL A 327 -9.39 9.09 -10.50
N VAL A 328 -8.54 8.21 -9.97
CA VAL A 328 -7.63 8.56 -8.87
C VAL A 328 -6.62 9.63 -9.28
N PHE A 329 -5.91 9.40 -10.39
CA PHE A 329 -4.86 10.28 -10.89
C PHE A 329 -5.37 11.71 -11.21
N PRO A 330 -6.42 11.92 -12.03
CA PRO A 330 -6.92 13.25 -12.30
C PRO A 330 -7.47 13.96 -11.06
N CYS A 331 -8.17 13.23 -10.17
CA CYS A 331 -8.68 13.82 -8.93
C CYS A 331 -7.55 14.28 -7.99
N LEU A 332 -6.48 13.50 -7.84
CA LEU A 332 -5.31 13.87 -7.04
C LEU A 332 -4.58 15.08 -7.63
N LEU A 333 -4.35 15.11 -8.95
CA LEU A 333 -3.73 16.26 -9.62
C LEU A 333 -4.54 17.54 -9.40
N LEU A 334 -5.87 17.47 -9.55
CA LEU A 334 -6.76 18.61 -9.29
C LEU A 334 -6.72 19.03 -7.82
N ALA A 335 -6.75 18.08 -6.88
CA ALA A 335 -6.69 18.37 -5.46
C ALA A 335 -5.40 19.10 -5.07
N TYR A 336 -4.23 18.59 -5.49
CA TYR A 336 -2.94 19.23 -5.20
C TYR A 336 -2.81 20.59 -5.89
N THR A 337 -3.21 20.69 -7.15
CA THR A 337 -3.14 21.96 -7.90
C THR A 337 -4.06 23.02 -7.28
N GLY A 338 -5.27 22.63 -6.86
CA GLY A 338 -6.21 23.55 -6.21
C GLY A 338 -5.79 23.96 -4.80
N GLN A 339 -5.19 23.06 -4.02
CA GLN A 339 -4.61 23.41 -2.72
C GLN A 339 -3.44 24.39 -2.87
N ALA A 340 -2.54 24.14 -3.82
CA ALA A 340 -1.47 25.09 -4.13
C ALA A 340 -2.02 26.46 -4.53
N ALA A 341 -3.12 26.50 -5.30
CA ALA A 341 -3.74 27.76 -5.73
C ALA A 341 -4.25 28.56 -4.52
N TYR A 342 -4.86 27.86 -3.56
CA TYR A 342 -5.31 28.44 -2.30
C TYR A 342 -4.15 28.97 -1.45
N ILE A 343 -3.06 28.20 -1.33
CA ILE A 343 -1.89 28.53 -0.50
C ILE A 343 -1.16 29.77 -1.01
N ILE A 344 -1.02 29.94 -2.33
CA ILE A 344 -0.34 31.12 -2.91
C ILE A 344 -1.03 32.42 -2.45
N ASP A 345 -2.37 32.42 -2.43
CA ASP A 345 -3.14 33.59 -2.01
C ASP A 345 -3.29 33.69 -0.48
N ASN A 346 -2.98 32.62 0.27
CA ASN A 346 -3.17 32.51 1.73
C ASN A 346 -1.98 31.80 2.41
N LYS A 347 -0.79 32.41 2.33
CA LYS A 347 0.48 31.80 2.78
C LYS A 347 0.51 31.39 4.25
N ASP A 348 -0.22 32.10 5.10
CA ASP A 348 -0.28 31.82 6.55
C ASP A 348 -1.16 30.60 6.90
N HIS A 349 -1.92 30.08 5.93
CA HIS A 349 -2.93 29.05 6.14
C HIS A 349 -2.46 27.63 5.74
N VAL A 350 -1.18 27.42 5.50
CA VAL A 350 -0.60 26.14 5.04
C VAL A 350 -0.98 24.95 5.93
N VAL A 351 -0.98 25.15 7.25
CA VAL A 351 -1.24 24.07 8.23
C VAL A 351 -2.63 23.47 8.08
N ASP A 352 -3.62 24.32 7.84
CA ASP A 352 -5.03 23.93 7.71
C ASP A 352 -5.50 24.08 6.26
N ALA A 353 -4.58 24.14 5.29
CA ALA A 353 -4.86 24.56 3.91
C ALA A 353 -5.92 23.68 3.26
N PHE A 354 -5.88 22.35 3.51
CA PHE A 354 -6.88 21.43 3.02
C PHE A 354 -8.30 21.90 3.38
N TYR A 355 -8.58 22.03 4.67
CA TYR A 355 -9.90 22.34 5.20
C TYR A 355 -10.33 23.78 4.91
N ARG A 356 -9.40 24.74 5.01
CA ARG A 356 -9.70 26.15 4.69
C ARG A 356 -9.95 26.39 3.20
N SER A 357 -9.42 25.52 2.34
CA SER A 357 -9.66 25.60 0.89
C SER A 357 -11.05 25.08 0.49
N ILE A 358 -11.81 24.46 1.41
CA ILE A 358 -13.15 23.93 1.14
C ILE A 358 -14.18 25.07 1.26
N PRO A 359 -15.10 25.23 0.30
CA PRO A 359 -16.21 26.18 0.43
C PRO A 359 -17.09 25.90 1.66
N GLU A 360 -17.46 26.96 2.39
CA GLU A 360 -18.21 26.86 3.66
C GLU A 360 -19.50 26.02 3.54
N ALA A 361 -20.21 26.13 2.41
CA ALA A 361 -21.46 25.41 2.16
C ALA A 361 -21.33 23.88 2.20
N ILE A 362 -20.14 23.32 1.86
CA ILE A 362 -19.90 21.87 1.82
C ILE A 362 -18.90 21.40 2.88
N TYR A 363 -18.51 22.29 3.81
CA TYR A 363 -17.47 22.02 4.80
C TYR A 363 -17.76 20.78 5.66
N TRP A 364 -18.93 20.75 6.31
CA TRP A 364 -19.32 19.65 7.21
C TRP A 364 -19.48 18.30 6.47
N PRO A 365 -20.17 18.24 5.31
CA PRO A 365 -20.17 17.03 4.49
C PRO A 365 -18.76 16.57 4.10
N ALA A 366 -17.90 17.49 3.67
CA ALA A 366 -16.53 17.18 3.28
C ALA A 366 -15.70 16.65 4.46
N PHE A 367 -15.87 17.23 5.65
CA PHE A 367 -15.23 16.77 6.87
C PHE A 367 -15.61 15.32 7.21
N ILE A 368 -16.90 14.99 7.18
CA ILE A 368 -17.38 13.62 7.45
C ILE A 368 -16.81 12.64 6.41
N ILE A 369 -16.84 13.00 5.13
CA ILE A 369 -16.29 12.16 4.05
C ILE A 369 -14.78 11.98 4.22
N ALA A 370 -14.03 13.02 4.60
CA ALA A 370 -12.60 12.95 4.88
C ALA A 370 -12.28 11.98 6.03
N THR A 371 -13.03 12.07 7.14
CA THR A 371 -12.87 11.15 8.28
C THR A 371 -13.16 9.71 7.87
N LEU A 372 -14.22 9.48 7.12
CA LEU A 372 -14.57 8.15 6.64
C LEU A 372 -13.53 7.62 5.63
N ALA A 373 -12.99 8.47 4.75
CA ALA A 373 -11.93 8.10 3.82
C ALA A 373 -10.64 7.72 4.57
N ALA A 374 -10.27 8.46 5.62
CA ALA A 374 -9.15 8.14 6.49
C ALA A 374 -9.33 6.81 7.23
N VAL A 375 -10.54 6.52 7.69
CA VAL A 375 -10.90 5.21 8.28
C VAL A 375 -10.71 4.10 7.25
N VAL A 376 -11.24 4.24 6.03
CA VAL A 376 -11.10 3.24 4.96
C VAL A 376 -9.63 3.03 4.56
N ALA A 377 -8.86 4.11 4.41
CA ALA A 377 -7.43 4.04 4.14
C ALA A 377 -6.67 3.24 5.22
N SER A 378 -7.00 3.49 6.49
CA SER A 378 -6.43 2.78 7.63
C SER A 378 -6.78 1.29 7.62
N GLN A 379 -7.99 0.91 7.18
CA GLN A 379 -8.40 -0.49 7.07
C GLN A 379 -7.57 -1.29 6.06
N ALA A 380 -7.29 -0.67 4.91
CA ALA A 380 -6.50 -1.32 3.86
C ALA A 380 -5.10 -1.66 4.35
N THR A 381 -4.42 -0.70 5.00
CA THR A 381 -3.05 -0.89 5.50
C THR A 381 -2.96 -1.85 6.68
N ILE A 382 -3.95 -1.84 7.58
CA ILE A 382 -4.05 -2.84 8.66
C ILE A 382 -4.23 -4.25 8.07
N SER A 383 -5.10 -4.41 7.08
CA SER A 383 -5.35 -5.70 6.42
C SER A 383 -4.12 -6.20 5.65
N ALA A 384 -3.40 -5.30 4.97
CA ALA A 384 -2.13 -5.60 4.32
C ALA A 384 -1.09 -6.09 5.33
N THR A 385 -1.03 -5.47 6.52
CA THR A 385 -0.12 -5.88 7.59
C THR A 385 -0.39 -7.31 8.08
N TYR A 386 -1.67 -7.70 8.22
CA TYR A 386 -2.02 -9.09 8.57
C TYR A 386 -1.56 -10.09 7.51
N SER A 387 -1.71 -9.72 6.23
CA SER A 387 -1.27 -10.56 5.11
C SER A 387 0.26 -10.73 5.10
N ILE A 388 1.00 -9.64 5.33
CA ILE A 388 2.45 -9.67 5.44
C ILE A 388 2.92 -10.55 6.60
N ILE A 389 2.24 -10.50 7.75
CA ILE A 389 2.59 -11.32 8.91
C ILE A 389 2.27 -12.80 8.66
N LYS A 390 1.14 -13.13 8.02
CA LYS A 390 0.84 -14.51 7.58
C LYS A 390 1.94 -15.04 6.67
N GLN A 391 2.42 -14.24 5.73
CA GLN A 391 3.51 -14.63 4.85
C GLN A 391 4.84 -14.77 5.59
N ALA A 392 5.15 -13.89 6.55
CA ALA A 392 6.35 -13.98 7.38
C ALA A 392 6.36 -15.24 8.27
N LEU A 393 5.21 -15.67 8.78
CA LEU A 393 5.02 -16.95 9.47
C LEU A 393 5.35 -18.13 8.56
N ALA A 394 4.84 -18.10 7.32
CA ALA A 394 5.10 -19.12 6.30
C ALA A 394 6.57 -19.19 5.86
N LEU A 395 7.42 -18.21 6.22
CA LEU A 395 8.87 -18.28 6.01
C LEU A 395 9.65 -18.55 7.31
N GLY A 396 8.97 -18.84 8.43
CA GLY A 396 9.61 -19.06 9.73
C GLY A 396 10.29 -17.81 10.31
N CYS A 397 9.98 -16.62 9.79
CA CYS A 397 10.59 -15.35 10.20
C CYS A 397 9.82 -14.63 11.31
N PHE A 398 8.66 -15.17 11.73
CA PHE A 398 7.79 -14.59 12.75
C PHE A 398 7.34 -15.67 13.75
N PRO A 399 7.21 -15.37 15.06
CA PRO A 399 6.70 -16.32 16.05
C PRO A 399 5.25 -16.70 15.75
N ARG A 400 4.85 -17.94 16.06
CA ARG A 400 3.50 -18.47 15.79
C ARG A 400 2.42 -17.56 16.41
N VAL A 401 1.52 -17.04 15.58
CA VAL A 401 0.35 -16.26 16.00
C VAL A 401 -0.94 -16.89 15.49
N ASN A 402 -2.05 -16.65 16.20
CA ASN A 402 -3.35 -17.20 15.83
C ASN A 402 -3.95 -16.44 14.65
N VAL A 403 -4.06 -17.10 13.49
CA VAL A 403 -4.64 -16.52 12.28
C VAL A 403 -6.11 -16.93 12.17
N VAL A 404 -7.02 -15.96 12.23
CA VAL A 404 -8.47 -16.17 12.10
C VAL A 404 -8.94 -15.71 10.73
N HIS A 405 -9.55 -16.60 9.95
CA HIS A 405 -10.15 -16.24 8.66
C HIS A 405 -11.54 -15.66 8.89
N THR A 406 -11.77 -14.42 8.44
CA THR A 406 -13.01 -13.68 8.72
C THR A 406 -14.16 -13.98 7.75
N SER A 407 -13.86 -14.49 6.56
CA SER A 407 -14.86 -14.93 5.59
C SER A 407 -14.71 -16.41 5.25
N LYS A 408 -15.86 -17.10 5.13
CA LYS A 408 -15.94 -18.49 4.65
C LYS A 408 -15.89 -18.59 3.11
N LYS A 409 -16.04 -17.45 2.40
CA LYS A 409 -16.11 -17.38 0.92
C LYS A 409 -14.85 -16.79 0.29
N PHE A 410 -14.08 -15.99 1.01
CA PHE A 410 -12.83 -15.39 0.54
C PHE A 410 -11.71 -15.60 1.58
N LEU A 411 -10.82 -16.55 1.28
CA LEU A 411 -9.68 -16.93 2.14
C LEU A 411 -8.63 -15.82 2.35
N GLY A 412 -8.65 -14.76 1.54
CA GLY A 412 -7.74 -13.60 1.67
C GLY A 412 -8.09 -12.60 2.78
N GLN A 413 -9.21 -12.76 3.48
CA GLN A 413 -9.60 -11.84 4.56
C GLN A 413 -9.18 -12.37 5.92
N ILE A 414 -7.97 -11.97 6.30
CA ILE A 414 -7.27 -12.47 7.49
C ILE A 414 -7.42 -11.47 8.64
N TYR A 415 -7.72 -11.95 9.83
CA TYR A 415 -7.70 -11.19 11.08
C TYR A 415 -6.78 -11.88 12.07
N ILE A 416 -5.81 -11.13 12.61
CA ILE A 416 -4.87 -11.63 13.61
C ILE A 416 -5.08 -10.81 14.89
N PRO A 417 -5.79 -11.35 15.90
CA PRO A 417 -6.17 -10.59 17.10
C PRO A 417 -4.98 -9.98 17.84
N ASP A 418 -3.91 -10.75 18.02
CA ASP A 418 -2.73 -10.31 18.78
C ASP A 418 -2.05 -9.11 18.11
N ILE A 419 -1.93 -9.16 16.78
CA ILE A 419 -1.36 -8.08 15.98
C ILE A 419 -2.28 -6.87 15.98
N ASN A 420 -3.60 -7.06 15.91
CA ASN A 420 -4.57 -5.97 15.97
C ASN A 420 -4.38 -5.12 17.24
N TRP A 421 -4.26 -5.75 18.40
CA TRP A 421 -4.04 -5.05 19.66
C TRP A 421 -2.69 -4.34 19.72
N VAL A 422 -1.63 -4.97 19.22
CA VAL A 422 -0.29 -4.35 19.15
C VAL A 422 -0.32 -3.12 18.22
N LEU A 423 -0.89 -3.25 17.03
CA LEU A 423 -1.04 -2.15 16.07
C LEU A 423 -1.86 -1.01 16.68
N MET A 424 -2.96 -1.31 17.39
CA MET A 424 -3.77 -0.30 18.05
C MET A 424 -2.97 0.50 19.07
N ILE A 425 -2.25 -0.19 19.96
CA ILE A 425 -1.44 0.46 21.01
C ILE A 425 -0.36 1.34 20.38
N LEU A 426 0.33 0.84 19.35
CA LEU A 426 1.37 1.59 18.65
C LEU A 426 0.81 2.81 17.91
N CYS A 427 -0.33 2.67 17.22
CA CYS A 427 -1.00 3.79 16.55
C CYS A 427 -1.41 4.88 17.55
N ILE A 428 -1.99 4.49 18.68
CA ILE A 428 -2.37 5.43 19.74
C ILE A 428 -1.13 6.10 20.35
N ALA A 429 -0.06 5.33 20.61
CA ALA A 429 1.18 5.86 21.16
C ALA A 429 1.83 6.88 20.22
N VAL A 430 1.87 6.60 18.90
CA VAL A 430 2.36 7.55 17.90
C VAL A 430 1.48 8.80 17.85
N THR A 431 0.16 8.64 17.81
CA THR A 431 -0.80 9.76 17.73
C THR A 431 -0.75 10.66 18.97
N ALA A 432 -0.66 10.07 20.17
CA ALA A 432 -0.62 10.80 21.43
C ALA A 432 0.77 11.37 21.75
N GLY A 433 1.84 10.65 21.37
CA GLY A 433 3.23 11.04 21.62
C GLY A 433 3.69 12.17 20.69
N PHE A 434 3.33 12.10 19.41
CA PHE A 434 3.67 13.12 18.42
C PHE A 434 2.47 14.04 18.18
N LYS A 435 2.19 14.92 19.14
CA LYS A 435 1.12 15.94 19.04
C LYS A 435 1.25 16.83 17.80
N ASN A 436 2.48 16.96 17.26
CA ASN A 436 2.77 17.68 16.02
C ASN A 436 2.72 16.72 14.82
N GLN A 437 1.69 16.87 13.99
CA GLN A 437 1.47 16.08 12.79
C GLN A 437 2.64 16.19 11.77
N SER A 438 3.45 17.26 11.82
CA SER A 438 4.66 17.41 11.00
C SER A 438 5.78 16.44 11.41
N GLN A 439 5.90 16.12 12.70
CA GLN A 439 6.91 15.16 13.16
C GLN A 439 6.54 13.73 12.73
N ILE A 440 5.25 13.39 12.80
CA ILE A 440 4.73 12.12 12.28
C ILE A 440 4.95 12.04 10.77
N GLY A 441 4.58 13.09 10.03
CA GLY A 441 4.75 13.09 8.58
C GLY A 441 6.20 13.09 8.12
N ASN A 442 7.13 13.73 8.85
CA ASN A 442 8.55 13.59 8.56
C ASN A 442 9.06 12.16 8.83
N ALA A 443 8.67 11.54 9.94
CA ALA A 443 9.02 10.15 10.23
C ALA A 443 8.45 9.19 9.17
N TYR A 444 7.20 9.42 8.77
CA TYR A 444 6.52 8.63 7.75
C TYR A 444 7.12 8.85 6.36
N GLY A 445 7.40 10.10 5.98
CA GLY A 445 8.10 10.42 4.74
C GLY A 445 9.52 9.84 4.69
N HIS A 446 10.24 9.77 5.82
CA HIS A 446 11.51 9.06 5.90
C HIS A 446 11.35 7.54 5.76
N SER A 447 10.33 6.95 6.39
CA SER A 447 9.95 5.54 6.21
C SER A 447 9.71 5.23 4.72
N THR A 448 8.89 6.04 4.06
CA THR A 448 8.60 5.93 2.62
C THR A 448 9.80 6.25 1.72
N ASN A 449 10.76 7.08 2.17
CA ASN A 449 12.02 7.26 1.45
C ASN A 449 12.93 6.02 1.52
N ILE A 450 12.91 5.30 2.64
CA ILE A 450 13.57 3.99 2.74
C ILE A 450 12.86 2.96 1.82
N ASP A 451 11.58 3.19 1.51
CA ASP A 451 10.85 2.42 0.48
C ASP A 451 11.33 2.69 -0.94
N ALA A 452 12.04 3.79 -1.21
CA ALA A 452 12.73 3.95 -2.48
C ALA A 452 13.82 2.86 -2.68
N TYR A 453 14.43 2.35 -1.60
CA TYR A 453 15.32 1.19 -1.63
C TYR A 453 14.56 -0.14 -1.80
N LYS A 454 13.34 -0.26 -1.26
CA LYS A 454 12.43 -1.36 -1.59
C LYS A 454 12.01 -1.34 -3.05
N CYS A 455 11.75 -0.16 -3.58
CA CYS A 455 11.44 0.09 -4.96
C CYS A 455 12.56 -0.42 -5.88
N ALA A 456 13.82 -0.29 -5.45
CA ALA A 456 14.98 -0.84 -6.14
C ALA A 456 15.07 -2.37 -6.02
N SER A 457 14.76 -2.96 -4.86
CA SER A 457 14.74 -4.42 -4.70
C SER A 457 13.57 -5.09 -5.40
N THR A 458 12.39 -4.48 -5.40
CA THR A 458 11.22 -4.89 -6.18
C THR A 458 11.52 -4.80 -7.67
N LEU A 459 12.15 -3.73 -8.14
CA LEU A 459 12.57 -3.62 -9.54
C LEU A 459 13.60 -4.68 -9.91
N THR A 460 14.54 -4.97 -9.01
CA THR A 460 15.58 -5.98 -9.22
C THR A 460 14.95 -7.38 -9.26
N LEU A 461 14.08 -7.70 -8.31
CA LEU A 461 13.31 -8.95 -8.25
C LEU A 461 12.38 -9.10 -9.45
N MET A 462 11.75 -8.02 -9.90
CA MET A 462 10.95 -7.99 -11.12
C MET A 462 11.77 -8.17 -12.38
N HIS A 463 12.91 -7.49 -12.50
CA HIS A 463 13.82 -7.72 -13.63
C HIS A 463 14.24 -9.19 -13.66
N MET A 464 14.52 -9.79 -12.50
CA MET A 464 14.83 -11.21 -12.41
C MET A 464 13.65 -12.11 -12.81
N TYR A 465 12.42 -11.78 -12.38
CA TYR A 465 11.21 -12.50 -12.74
C TYR A 465 10.87 -12.40 -14.24
N TYR A 466 10.96 -11.20 -14.80
CA TYR A 466 10.67 -10.95 -16.21
C TYR A 466 11.68 -11.63 -17.14
N LEU A 467 12.96 -11.62 -16.75
CA LEU A 467 14.00 -12.40 -17.41
C LEU A 467 13.70 -13.91 -17.32
N TYR A 468 13.21 -14.38 -16.16
CA TYR A 468 12.82 -15.78 -15.95
C TYR A 468 11.64 -16.20 -16.85
N GLU A 469 10.56 -15.41 -16.88
CA GLU A 469 9.36 -15.70 -17.69
C GLU A 469 9.68 -15.67 -19.20
N GLN A 470 10.46 -14.69 -19.67
CA GLN A 470 10.96 -14.66 -21.06
C GLN A 470 11.79 -15.90 -21.41
N SER A 471 12.62 -16.39 -20.49
CA SER A 471 13.42 -17.61 -20.72
C SER A 471 12.58 -18.90 -20.76
N SER A 472 11.43 -18.93 -20.08
CA SER A 472 10.51 -20.07 -20.04
C SER A 472 9.56 -20.12 -21.24
N GLN A 473 9.15 -18.97 -21.77
CA GLN A 473 8.29 -18.91 -22.97
C GLN A 473 9.06 -19.31 -24.25
N VAL A 474 10.35 -18.98 -24.34
CA VAL A 474 11.22 -19.37 -25.47
C VAL A 474 11.45 -20.89 -25.51
N SER A 475 11.53 -21.56 -24.35
CA SER A 475 11.71 -23.02 -24.28
C SER A 475 10.43 -23.83 -24.55
N HIS A 476 9.26 -23.19 -24.61
CA HIS A 476 7.97 -23.84 -24.86
C HIS A 476 7.38 -23.64 -26.27
N GLY A 477 8.18 -23.16 -27.24
CA GLY A 477 7.85 -23.30 -28.66
C GLY A 477 6.54 -22.61 -29.10
N ARG A 478 6.10 -21.55 -28.40
CA ARG A 478 5.02 -20.69 -28.93
C ARG A 478 5.63 -19.56 -29.75
N VAL A 479 5.79 -19.85 -31.04
CA VAL A 479 5.75 -18.99 -32.24
C VAL A 479 6.45 -17.61 -32.16
N PRO A 480 7.38 -17.31 -33.10
CA PRO A 480 8.13 -16.06 -33.09
C PRO A 480 7.25 -14.83 -33.41
N LEU A 481 7.70 -13.69 -32.90
CA LEU A 481 7.32 -12.35 -33.34
C LEU A 481 7.26 -12.30 -34.87
N LYS A 482 6.09 -11.95 -35.42
CA LYS A 482 6.01 -11.35 -36.75
C LYS A 482 5.96 -9.83 -36.57
N GLU A 483 6.80 -9.20 -37.38
CA GLU A 483 7.14 -7.78 -37.57
C GLU A 483 6.11 -6.73 -37.15
#